data_AF-A0A8T0I402-F1
#
_entry.id   AF-A0A8T0I402-F1
#
_cell.length_a   1.000
_cell.length_b   1.000
_cell.length_c   1.000
_cell.angle_alpha   90.00
_cell.angle_beta   90.00
_cell.angle_gamma   90.00
#
_symmetry.space_group_name_H-M   'P 1'
#
loop_
_entity.id
_entity.type
_entity.pdbx_description
1 polymer ?
#
loop_
_entity_poly.entity_id
_entity_poly.type
_entity_poly.pdbx_seq_one_letter_code
_entity_poly.pdbx_strand_id
1 'polypeptide(L)'
;MAFSRFRQFASMKMKEKASAFKATAKQFVPQKGFMNSYNEKYIKTGSIRPLNDVLIYVFILAYGVGWPTELRHMKHEQEMKKHGNKGH
;
A
#
# COMPACT_ATOMS: atom_id res chain seq x y z
N MET A 1 -25.36 8.38 -34.11
CA MET A 1 -24.28 7.72 -34.88
C MET A 1 -23.40 6.81 -33.99
N ALA A 2 -23.99 5.91 -33.19
CA ALA A 2 -23.25 5.00 -32.30
C ALA A 2 -23.45 3.51 -32.64
N PHE A 3 -24.42 3.19 -33.50
CA PHE A 3 -24.78 1.81 -33.82
C PHE A 3 -23.92 1.17 -34.94
N SER A 4 -23.18 1.98 -35.70
CA SER A 4 -22.36 1.51 -36.85
C SER A 4 -20.99 0.96 -36.46
N ARG A 5 -20.46 1.27 -35.27
CA ARG A 5 -19.13 0.79 -34.83
C ARG A 5 -19.16 -0.67 -34.36
N PHE A 6 -20.28 -1.15 -33.81
CA PHE A 6 -20.41 -2.52 -33.31
C PHE A 6 -20.40 -3.56 -34.44
N ARG A 7 -21.01 -3.24 -35.59
CA ARG A 7 -21.02 -4.11 -36.77
C ARG A 7 -19.63 -4.26 -37.40
N GLN A 8 -18.77 -3.26 -37.29
CA GLN A 8 -17.38 -3.30 -37.77
C GLN A 8 -16.50 -4.24 -36.94
N PHE A 9 -16.70 -4.33 -35.62
CA PHE A 9 -15.97 -5.29 -34.77
C PHE A 9 -16.37 -6.76 -35.02
N ALA A 10 -17.59 -7.00 -35.48
CA ALA A 10 -18.07 -8.33 -35.83
C ALA A 10 -17.50 -8.83 -37.17
N SER A 11 -17.21 -7.95 -38.13
CA SER A 11 -16.69 -8.31 -39.46
C SER A 11 -15.15 -8.34 -39.56
N MET A 12 -14.42 -8.06 -38.48
CA MET A 12 -12.95 -8.14 -38.47
C MET A 12 -12.46 -9.59 -38.48
N LYS A 13 -11.50 -9.88 -39.36
CA LYS A 13 -10.89 -11.22 -39.49
C LYS A 13 -10.19 -11.60 -38.18
N MET A 14 -10.25 -12.88 -37.79
CA MET A 14 -9.62 -13.38 -36.55
C MET A 14 -8.11 -13.04 -36.43
N LYS A 15 -7.42 -12.88 -37.56
CA LYS A 15 -6.02 -12.45 -37.61
C LYS A 15 -5.80 -11.00 -37.15
N GLU A 16 -6.76 -10.11 -37.38
CA GLU A 16 -6.72 -8.74 -36.86
C GLU A 16 -7.05 -8.68 -35.37
N LYS A 17 -7.99 -9.51 -34.89
CA LYS A 17 -8.24 -9.63 -33.44
C LYS A 17 -7.01 -10.16 -32.73
N ALA A 18 -6.30 -11.11 -33.33
CA ALA A 18 -5.04 -11.63 -32.80
C ALA A 18 -3.89 -10.61 -32.87
N SER A 19 -3.80 -9.78 -33.91
CA SER A 19 -2.78 -8.72 -33.99
C SER A 19 -3.08 -7.56 -33.05
N ALA A 20 -4.35 -7.17 -32.90
CA ALA A 20 -4.80 -6.20 -31.91
C ALA A 20 -4.57 -6.71 -30.49
N PHE A 21 -4.89 -7.98 -30.21
CA PHE A 21 -4.58 -8.61 -28.93
C PHE A 21 -3.07 -8.69 -28.67
N LYS A 22 -2.25 -9.03 -29.67
CA LYS A 22 -0.79 -9.01 -29.56
C LYS A 22 -0.24 -7.60 -29.36
N ALA A 23 -0.85 -6.58 -29.97
CA ALA A 23 -0.49 -5.19 -29.75
C ALA A 23 -0.82 -4.76 -28.31
N THR A 24 -1.99 -5.12 -27.80
CA THR A 24 -2.39 -4.90 -26.39
C THR A 24 -1.51 -5.69 -25.41
N ALA A 25 -1.12 -6.92 -25.75
CA ALA A 25 -0.23 -7.74 -24.94
C ALA A 25 1.21 -7.18 -24.90
N LYS A 26 1.71 -6.62 -26.01
CA LYS A 26 2.99 -5.90 -26.05
C LYS A 26 2.95 -4.57 -25.29
N GLN A 27 1.77 -3.94 -25.19
CA GLN A 27 1.54 -2.73 -24.40
C GLN A 27 1.58 -3.01 -22.89
N PHE A 28 1.44 -4.28 -22.47
CA PHE A 28 1.55 -4.69 -21.07
C PHE A 28 3.03 -4.74 -20.65
N VAL A 29 3.70 -3.60 -20.71
CA VAL A 29 4.97 -3.41 -20.02
C VAL A 29 4.63 -3.44 -18.54
N PRO A 30 5.09 -4.44 -17.75
CA PRO A 30 4.82 -4.44 -16.32
C PRO A 30 5.42 -3.16 -15.78
N GLN A 31 4.57 -2.24 -15.33
CA GLN A 31 5.00 -1.02 -14.66
C GLN A 31 5.97 -1.47 -13.56
N LYS A 32 7.22 -0.96 -13.58
CA LYS A 32 8.22 -1.33 -12.58
C LYS A 32 7.56 -1.19 -11.20
N GLY A 33 7.37 -2.31 -10.52
CA GLY A 33 6.70 -2.33 -9.23
C GLY A 33 7.38 -1.36 -8.27
N PHE A 34 6.63 -0.82 -7.32
CA PHE A 34 7.15 0.13 -6.33
C PHE A 34 8.48 -0.33 -5.73
N MET A 35 8.59 -1.62 -5.39
CA MET A 35 9.81 -2.19 -4.83
C MET A 35 11.01 -2.16 -5.78
N ASN A 36 10.80 -2.40 -7.08
CA ASN A 36 11.88 -2.32 -8.08
C ASN A 36 12.36 -0.88 -8.24
N SER A 37 11.43 0.07 -8.29
CA SER A 37 11.75 1.51 -8.37
C SER A 37 12.45 2.01 -7.10
N TYR A 38 12.05 1.54 -5.92
CA TYR A 38 12.68 1.88 -4.64
C TYR A 38 14.08 1.27 -4.52
N ASN A 39 14.26 0.02 -4.92
CA ASN A 39 15.55 -0.67 -4.94
C ASN A 39 16.56 0.04 -5.84
N GLU A 40 16.16 0.37 -7.07
CA GLU A 40 17.02 1.12 -8.00
C GLU A 40 17.41 2.50 -7.45
N LYS A 41 16.49 3.18 -6.76
CA LYS A 41 16.69 4.56 -6.31
C LYS A 41 17.53 4.68 -5.04
N TYR A 42 17.37 3.76 -4.09
CA TYR A 42 17.95 3.91 -2.75
C TYR A 42 18.85 2.76 -2.32
N ILE A 43 18.63 1.53 -2.81
CA ILE A 43 19.42 0.36 -2.38
C ILE A 43 20.68 0.23 -3.25
N LYS A 44 20.54 0.26 -4.58
CA LYS A 44 21.70 0.14 -5.50
C LYS A 44 22.63 1.35 -5.47
N THR A 45 22.12 2.50 -5.08
CA THR A 45 22.86 3.77 -4.97
C THR A 45 23.63 3.90 -3.66
N GLY A 46 23.49 2.94 -2.73
CA GLY A 46 24.13 3.01 -1.41
C GLY A 46 23.56 4.11 -0.51
N SER A 47 22.30 4.51 -0.70
CA SER A 47 21.67 5.57 0.10
C SER A 47 21.39 5.09 1.53
N ILE A 48 21.51 5.99 2.52
CA ILE A 48 21.13 5.70 3.92
C ILE A 48 19.62 5.75 4.18
N ARG A 49 18.83 6.22 3.20
CA ARG A 49 17.37 6.34 3.33
C ARG A 49 16.65 5.05 3.74
N PRO A 50 16.98 3.87 3.21
CA PRO A 50 16.34 2.62 3.62
C PRO A 50 16.55 2.29 5.10
N LEU A 51 17.72 2.65 5.65
CA LEU A 51 18.01 2.48 7.08
C LEU A 51 17.09 3.37 7.92
N ASN A 52 17.02 4.65 7.57
CA ASN A 52 16.17 5.61 8.28
C ASN A 52 14.69 5.25 8.19
N ASP A 53 14.22 4.82 7.02
CA ASP A 53 12.83 4.39 6.83
C ASP A 53 12.50 3.22 7.78
N VAL A 54 13.37 2.20 7.85
CA VAL A 54 13.21 1.08 8.79
C VAL A 54 13.18 1.55 10.24
N LEU A 55 14.11 2.42 10.65
CA LEU A 55 14.15 2.94 12.03
C LEU A 55 12.87 3.71 12.39
N ILE A 56 12.36 4.55 11.48
CA ILE A 56 11.13 5.31 11.67
C ILE A 56 9.93 4.37 11.77
N TYR A 57 9.82 3.37 10.89
CA TYR A 57 8.72 2.42 10.95
C TYR A 57 8.75 1.58 12.22
N VAL A 58 9.93 1.12 12.65
CA VAL A 58 10.09 0.40 13.92
C VAL A 58 9.66 1.28 15.10
N PHE A 59 10.06 2.55 15.11
CA PHE A 59 9.64 3.48 16.16
C PHE A 59 8.11 3.65 16.22
N ILE A 60 7.47 3.88 15.07
CA ILE A 60 6.02 4.05 14.99
C ILE A 60 5.29 2.77 15.42
N LEU A 61 5.75 1.61 14.97
CA LEU A 61 5.16 0.32 15.35
C LEU A 61 5.35 0.03 16.83
N ALA A 62 6.54 0.29 17.38
CA ALA A 62 6.81 0.12 18.81
C ALA A 62 5.88 1.01 19.65
N TYR A 63 5.69 2.26 19.25
CA TYR A 63 4.74 3.16 19.90
C TYR A 63 3.30 2.63 19.81
N GLY A 64 2.86 2.20 18.63
CA GLY A 64 1.51 1.66 18.42
C GLY A 64 1.23 0.39 19.22
N VAL A 65 2.21 -0.51 19.34
CA VAL A 65 2.09 -1.75 20.12
C VAL A 65 2.17 -1.48 21.63
N GLY A 66 2.97 -0.52 22.08
CA GLY A 66 3.06 -0.13 23.50
C GLY A 66 1.84 0.65 23.99
N TRP A 67 1.19 1.41 23.11
CA TRP A 67 0.04 2.24 23.41
C TRP A 67 -1.12 1.54 24.16
N PRO A 68 -1.59 0.33 23.77
CA PRO A 68 -2.65 -0.36 24.52
C PRO A 68 -2.27 -0.69 25.96
N THR A 69 -0.99 -0.94 26.24
CA THR A 69 -0.51 -1.21 27.61
C THR A 69 -0.58 0.04 28.47
N GLU A 70 -0.10 1.17 27.95
CA GLU A 70 -0.19 2.48 28.61
C GLU A 70 -1.65 2.88 28.86
N LEU A 71 -2.54 2.64 27.89
CA LEU A 71 -3.97 2.88 28.06
C LEU A 71 -4.58 2.04 29.19
N ARG A 72 -4.12 0.81 29.43
CA ARG A 72 -4.62 -0.03 30.52
C ARG A 72 -4.14 0.47 31.87
N HIS A 73 -2.89 0.89 31.99
CA HIS A 73 -2.38 1.50 33.21
C HIS A 73 -3.15 2.78 33.55
N MET A 74 -3.35 3.68 32.58
CA MET A 74 -4.13 4.90 32.81
C MET A 74 -5.57 4.62 33.23
N LYS A 75 -6.22 3.58 32.68
CA LYS A 75 -7.57 3.19 33.10
C LYS A 75 -7.60 2.68 34.54
N HIS A 76 -6.66 1.82 34.92
CA HIS A 76 -6.57 1.32 36.29
C HIS A 76 -6.27 2.45 37.30
N GLU A 77 -5.39 3.39 36.97
CA GLU A 77 -5.17 4.57 37.83
C GLU A 77 -6.42 5.45 37.96
N GLN A 78 -7.17 5.64 36.88
CA GLN A 78 -8.42 6.40 36.91
C GLN A 78 -9.50 5.69 37.75
N GLU A 79 -9.58 4.37 37.69
CA GLU A 79 -10.50 3.57 38.50
C GLU A 79 -10.13 3.67 39.99
N MET A 80 -8.87 3.53 40.34
CA MET A 80 -8.42 3.68 41.74
C MET A 80 -8.67 5.09 42.29
N LYS A 81 -8.46 6.14 41.49
CA LYS A 81 -8.78 7.53 41.88
C LYS A 81 -10.28 7.73 42.10
N LYS A 82 -11.14 7.11 41.29
CA LYS A 82 -12.61 7.20 41.43
C LYS A 82 -13.14 6.42 42.65
N HIS A 83 -12.50 5.32 43.00
CA HIS A 83 -12.90 4.51 44.16
C HIS A 83 -12.29 5.01 45.48
N GLY A 84 -11.09 5.61 45.47
CA GLY A 84 -10.47 6.22 46.65
C GLY A 84 -11.15 7.50 47.13
N ASN A 85 -11.79 8.26 46.22
CA ASN A 85 -12.49 9.52 46.57
C ASN A 85 -13.89 9.32 47.20
N LYS A 86 -14.34 8.08 47.43
CA LYS A 86 -15.63 7.78 48.09
C LYS A 86 -15.48 7.38 49.56
N GLY A 87 -14.26 7.46 50.12
CA GLY A 87 -13.93 7.03 51.47
C GLY A 87 -13.48 8.14 52.43
N HIS A 88 -13.68 9.42 52.08
CA HIS A 88 -13.46 10.58 52.96
C HIS A 88 -14.74 11.39 53.10
#